data_AF-A0A7W6IBK8-F1
#
_entry.id   AF-A0A7W6IBK8-F1
#
_cell.length_a   1.000
_cell.length_b   1.000
_cell.length_c   1.000
_cell.angle_alpha   90.00
_cell.angle_beta   90.00
_cell.angle_gamma   90.00
#
_symmetry.space_group_name_H-M   'P 1'
#
loop_
_entity.id
_entity.type
_entity.pdbx_description
1 polymer ?
#
loop_
_entity_poly.entity_id
_entity_poly.type
_entity_poly.pdbx_seq_one_letter_code
_entity_poly.pdbx_strand_id
1 'polypeptide(L)'
;MPFSLLRPCLLLPVLALTLASCAYIPRPVAGVPPGAPWEAMPLRKWLAEDRAEPIALSFCAPPECSPGLAVSVIRVTGKDADVTERLLKDPERLARGLLSQAGRTKPVKTRIAVERLPGSPFPGFAITLVPADGGKRPAYGAAFGRREGEALSVVLAIGEDPDAVRKTAREVSEREWGS
;
A
#
# COMPACT_ATOMS: atom_id res chain seq x y z
N MET A 1 -12.51 46.63 -47.24
CA MET A 1 -11.86 45.42 -47.82
C MET A 1 -10.38 45.48 -47.45
N PRO A 2 -9.67 44.40 -47.07
CA PRO A 2 -10.04 43.25 -46.23
C PRO A 2 -9.03 42.98 -45.06
N PHE A 3 -9.54 42.33 -44.01
CA PHE A 3 -8.97 41.23 -43.20
C PHE A 3 -7.62 41.32 -42.44
N SER A 4 -7.75 41.75 -41.18
CA SER A 4 -7.36 41.06 -39.94
C SER A 4 -6.38 39.86 -40.05
N LEU A 5 -5.12 40.10 -39.68
CA LEU A 5 -4.08 39.10 -39.41
C LEU A 5 -3.55 39.28 -37.98
N LEU A 6 -4.40 39.09 -36.97
CA LEU A 6 -3.95 38.96 -35.59
C LEU A 6 -4.83 37.91 -34.89
N ARG A 7 -4.27 36.70 -34.70
CA ARG A 7 -4.64 35.66 -33.69
C ARG A 7 -4.37 34.20 -34.16
N PRO A 8 -3.12 33.80 -34.44
CA PRO A 8 -2.75 32.38 -34.28
C PRO A 8 -1.80 32.11 -33.10
N CYS A 9 -1.02 33.11 -32.65
CA CYS A 9 0.07 32.87 -31.68
C CYS A 9 -0.36 32.61 -30.23
N LEU A 10 -1.58 33.00 -29.83
CA LEU A 10 -2.05 32.83 -28.44
C LEU A 10 -2.75 31.49 -28.18
N LEU A 11 -3.10 30.72 -29.22
CA LEU A 11 -3.80 29.43 -29.07
C LEU A 11 -2.85 28.27 -28.73
N LEU A 12 -1.62 28.29 -29.22
CA LEU A 12 -0.61 27.27 -28.95
C LEU A 12 -0.17 27.15 -27.47
N PRO A 13 0.12 28.24 -26.73
CA PRO A 13 0.51 28.10 -25.33
C PRO A 13 -0.65 27.61 -24.45
N VAL A 14 -1.89 28.04 -24.73
CA VAL A 14 -3.10 27.61 -24.00
C VAL A 14 -3.39 26.11 -24.25
N LEU A 15 -3.17 25.63 -25.47
CA LEU A 15 -3.31 24.21 -25.81
C LEU A 15 -2.23 23.34 -25.12
N ALA A 16 -0.99 23.83 -25.04
CA ALA A 16 0.09 23.13 -24.34
C ALA A 16 -0.14 23.08 -22.81
N LEU A 17 -0.65 24.15 -22.20
CA LEU A 17 -1.02 24.21 -20.78
C LEU A 17 -2.22 23.31 -20.43
N THR A 18 -3.17 23.13 -21.35
CA THR A 18 -4.32 22.23 -21.16
C THR A 18 -3.98 20.75 -21.35
N LEU A 19 -2.96 20.43 -22.17
CA LEU A 19 -2.45 19.06 -22.29
C LEU A 19 -1.57 18.65 -21.11
N ALA A 20 -0.86 19.59 -20.48
CA ALA A 20 0.00 19.32 -19.32
C ALA A 20 -0.77 19.04 -18.02
N SER A 21 -2.04 19.44 -17.91
CA SER A 21 -2.82 19.36 -16.66
C SER A 21 -3.50 18.02 -16.40
N CYS A 22 -3.34 17.01 -17.27
CA CYS A 22 -3.94 15.68 -17.09
C CYS A 22 -2.92 14.54 -16.89
N ALA A 23 -1.62 14.85 -16.79
CA ALA A 23 -0.60 13.85 -16.48
C ALA A 23 -0.70 13.44 -15.01
N TYR A 24 -1.19 12.23 -14.75
CA TYR A 24 -1.17 11.64 -13.42
C TYR A 24 0.23 11.15 -13.11
N ILE A 25 0.89 11.82 -12.16
CA ILE A 25 2.19 11.41 -11.64
C ILE A 25 1.92 10.55 -10.41
N PRO A 26 2.28 9.25 -10.42
CA PRO A 26 2.16 8.39 -9.25
C PRO A 26 2.91 9.00 -8.07
N ARG A 27 2.23 9.07 -6.92
CA ARG A 27 2.86 9.51 -5.67
C ARG A 27 3.71 8.36 -5.11
N PRO A 28 5.03 8.54 -4.89
CA PRO A 28 5.83 7.55 -4.17
C PRO A 28 5.41 7.51 -2.69
N VAL A 29 5.54 6.33 -2.08
CA VAL A 29 5.34 6.17 -0.63
C VAL A 29 6.43 6.95 0.11
N ALA A 30 6.05 7.74 1.12
CA ALA A 30 7.04 8.43 1.95
C ALA A 30 7.80 7.40 2.80
N GLY A 31 9.12 7.55 2.87
CA GLY A 31 9.98 6.64 3.64
C GLY A 31 10.69 5.58 2.81
N VAL A 32 10.36 5.43 1.51
CA VAL A 32 11.23 4.69 0.57
C VAL A 32 12.13 5.64 -0.22
N PRO A 33 13.32 5.19 -0.67
CA PRO A 33 14.18 5.97 -1.56
C PRO A 33 13.43 6.45 -2.81
N PRO A 34 13.60 7.72 -3.24
CA PRO A 34 12.98 8.21 -4.46
C PRO A 34 13.71 7.69 -5.71
N GLY A 35 12.95 7.29 -6.72
CA GLY A 35 13.47 6.85 -8.02
C GLY A 35 14.07 5.44 -7.98
N ALA A 36 14.73 5.06 -9.08
CA ALA A 36 15.27 3.70 -9.24
C ALA A 36 16.17 3.30 -8.05
N PRO A 37 16.04 2.07 -7.53
CA PRO A 37 15.25 0.95 -8.09
C PRO A 37 13.78 0.91 -7.63
N TRP A 38 13.32 1.91 -6.87
CA TRP A 38 11.94 1.98 -6.41
C TRP A 38 11.02 2.61 -7.46
N GLU A 39 9.91 1.94 -7.73
CA GLU A 39 8.91 2.39 -8.69
C GLU A 39 7.59 2.69 -7.99
N ALA A 40 7.00 3.86 -8.27
CA ALA A 40 5.68 4.22 -7.80
C ALA A 40 4.62 3.75 -8.81
N MET A 41 3.66 2.97 -8.35
CA MET A 41 2.64 2.39 -9.23
C MET A 41 1.52 3.37 -9.54
N PRO A 42 1.04 3.43 -10.80
CA PRO A 42 -0.14 4.19 -11.13
C PRO A 42 -1.40 3.51 -10.56
N LEU A 43 -1.97 4.08 -9.50
CA LEU A 43 -3.06 3.47 -8.72
C LEU A 43 -4.46 3.60 -9.34
N ARG A 44 -4.60 4.24 -10.50
CA ARG A 44 -5.91 4.48 -11.12
C ARG A 44 -6.63 3.16 -11.42
N LYS A 45 -7.89 3.04 -10.98
CA LYS A 45 -8.85 1.95 -11.24
C LYS A 45 -8.45 0.53 -10.78
N TRP A 46 -7.33 0.34 -10.08
CA TRP A 46 -6.75 -1.01 -9.96
C TRP A 46 -6.94 -1.72 -8.62
N LEU A 47 -7.14 -1.03 -7.50
CA LEU A 47 -6.97 -1.67 -6.19
C LEU A 47 -8.06 -1.29 -5.20
N ALA A 48 -8.91 -2.30 -4.94
CA ALA A 48 -10.05 -2.38 -4.03
C ALA A 48 -11.39 -1.87 -4.60
N GLU A 49 -12.26 -2.84 -4.87
CA GLU A 49 -13.72 -2.71 -5.00
C GLU A 49 -14.27 -1.92 -3.80
N ASP A 50 -14.37 -0.58 -3.92
CA ASP A 50 -15.01 0.40 -3.02
C ASP A 50 -14.71 0.34 -1.49
N ARG A 51 -13.83 -0.54 -1.02
CA ARG A 51 -13.54 -0.76 0.42
C ARG A 51 -12.29 -0.07 0.94
N ALA A 52 -11.37 0.30 0.05
CA ALA A 52 -10.16 1.03 0.41
C ALA A 52 -9.72 1.92 -0.74
N GLU A 53 -9.28 3.14 -0.43
CA GLU A 53 -8.71 4.08 -1.38
C GLU A 53 -7.17 3.93 -1.37
N PRO A 54 -6.53 3.54 -2.48
CA PRO A 54 -5.08 3.46 -2.54
C PRO A 54 -4.50 4.88 -2.67
N ILE A 55 -3.66 5.29 -1.71
CA ILE A 55 -3.06 6.64 -1.65
C ILE A 55 -1.69 6.65 -2.31
N ALA A 56 -0.87 5.66 -2.02
CA ALA A 56 0.46 5.49 -2.60
C ALA A 56 0.84 4.00 -2.60
N LEU A 57 1.59 3.56 -3.62
CA LEU A 57 2.17 2.23 -3.67
C LEU A 57 3.52 2.33 -4.36
N SER A 58 4.53 1.76 -3.72
CA SER A 58 5.87 1.67 -4.25
C SER A 58 6.38 0.24 -4.11
N PHE A 59 7.11 -0.23 -5.10
CA PHE A 59 7.74 -1.55 -5.05
C PHE A 59 9.17 -1.48 -5.57
N CYS A 60 9.98 -2.42 -5.12
CA CYS A 60 11.28 -2.71 -5.67
C CYS A 60 11.39 -4.23 -5.86
N ALA A 61 11.57 -4.64 -7.11
CA ALA A 61 11.63 -6.05 -7.49
C ALA A 61 13.09 -6.54 -7.54
N PRO A 62 13.32 -7.86 -7.40
CA PRO A 62 14.60 -8.46 -7.76
C PRO A 62 14.82 -8.42 -9.28
N PRO A 63 16.08 -8.35 -9.76
CA PRO A 63 17.32 -8.43 -8.98
C PRO A 63 17.77 -7.11 -8.33
N GLU A 64 17.14 -5.97 -8.64
CA GLU A 64 17.57 -4.65 -8.21
C GLU A 64 17.42 -4.44 -6.70
N CYS A 65 16.39 -5.05 -6.10
CA CYS A 65 16.28 -5.28 -4.66
C CYS A 65 16.15 -6.77 -4.35
N SER A 66 17.09 -7.29 -3.56
CA SER A 66 16.98 -8.60 -2.93
C SER A 66 17.15 -8.42 -1.43
N PRO A 67 16.11 -8.67 -0.63
CA PRO A 67 14.80 -9.23 -0.96
C PRO A 67 13.88 -8.24 -1.69
N GLY A 68 12.98 -8.75 -2.54
CA GLY A 68 11.92 -7.95 -3.15
C GLY A 68 10.93 -7.43 -2.12
N LEU A 69 10.44 -6.20 -2.33
CA LEU A 69 9.60 -5.50 -1.36
C LEU A 69 8.56 -4.61 -2.05
N ALA A 70 7.34 -4.62 -1.55
CA ALA A 70 6.27 -3.70 -1.92
C ALA A 70 5.70 -3.04 -0.67
N VAL A 71 5.41 -1.75 -0.74
CA VAL A 71 4.78 -0.99 0.33
C VAL A 71 3.68 -0.10 -0.21
N SER A 72 2.60 0.05 0.55
CA SER A 72 1.46 0.87 0.18
C SER A 72 0.90 1.62 1.37
N VAL A 73 0.29 2.75 1.06
CA VAL A 73 -0.53 3.54 1.98
C VAL A 73 -1.94 3.51 1.42
N ILE A 74 -2.89 3.06 2.23
CA ILE A 74 -4.30 3.03 1.88
C ILE A 74 -5.12 3.82 2.90
N ARG A 75 -6.25 4.36 2.45
CA ARG A 75 -7.26 4.95 3.32
C ARG A 75 -8.48 4.05 3.32
N VAL A 76 -8.97 3.72 4.51
CA VAL A 76 -10.17 2.93 4.74
C VAL A 76 -11.18 3.82 5.46
N THR A 77 -12.47 3.70 5.15
CA THR A 77 -13.53 4.53 5.73
C THR A 77 -14.69 3.67 6.24
N GLY A 78 -15.58 4.28 7.05
CA GLY A 78 -16.80 3.64 7.54
C GLY A 78 -16.56 2.34 8.31
N LYS A 79 -17.40 1.34 8.07
CA LYS A 79 -17.34 0.04 8.77
C LYS A 79 -16.02 -0.70 8.54
N ASP A 80 -15.44 -0.57 7.35
CA ASP A 80 -14.17 -1.23 7.03
C ASP A 80 -13.02 -0.62 7.83
N ALA A 81 -13.05 0.68 8.13
CA ALA A 81 -12.08 1.33 9.01
C ALA A 81 -12.16 0.77 10.43
N ASP A 82 -13.37 0.57 10.96
CA ASP A 82 -13.58 0.02 12.31
C ASP A 82 -13.20 -1.46 12.42
N VAL A 83 -13.45 -2.24 11.36
CA VAL A 83 -13.00 -3.64 11.30
C VAL A 83 -11.47 -3.68 11.24
N THR A 84 -10.86 -2.89 10.35
CA THR A 84 -9.41 -2.88 10.14
C THR A 84 -8.68 -2.39 11.39
N GLU A 85 -9.17 -1.34 12.05
CA GLU A 85 -8.59 -0.85 13.30
C GLU A 85 -8.62 -1.91 14.41
N ARG A 86 -9.71 -2.67 14.51
CA ARG A 86 -9.80 -3.79 15.47
C ARG A 86 -8.81 -4.90 15.15
N LEU A 87 -8.57 -5.21 13.87
CA LEU A 87 -7.56 -6.19 13.47
C LEU A 87 -6.14 -5.71 13.81
N LEU A 88 -5.84 -4.43 13.59
CA LEU A 88 -4.55 -3.85 13.96
C LEU A 88 -4.31 -3.85 15.47
N LYS A 89 -5.37 -3.65 16.27
CA LYS A 89 -5.32 -3.68 17.74
C LYS A 89 -5.35 -5.09 18.33
N ASP A 90 -5.92 -6.08 17.63
CA ASP A 90 -6.07 -7.47 18.05
C ASP A 90 -5.76 -8.43 16.88
N PRO A 91 -4.46 -8.64 16.57
CA PRO A 91 -4.04 -9.40 15.40
C PRO A 91 -4.39 -10.89 15.44
N GLU A 92 -4.69 -11.46 16.61
CA GLU A 92 -5.14 -12.85 16.69
C GLU A 92 -6.46 -13.07 15.96
N ARG A 93 -7.32 -12.04 15.87
CA ARG A 93 -8.55 -12.08 15.07
C ARG A 93 -8.24 -12.31 13.59
N LEU A 94 -7.16 -11.71 13.09
CA LEU A 94 -6.71 -11.93 11.72
C LEU A 94 -6.28 -13.39 11.52
N ALA A 95 -5.46 -13.93 12.42
CA ALA A 95 -5.02 -15.32 12.36
C ALA A 95 -6.22 -16.29 12.33
N ARG A 96 -7.17 -16.11 13.26
CA ARG A 96 -8.41 -16.91 13.31
C ARG A 96 -9.24 -16.77 12.03
N GLY A 97 -9.38 -15.56 11.51
CA GLY A 97 -10.12 -15.29 10.28
C GLY A 97 -9.49 -15.96 9.05
N LEU A 98 -8.17 -15.92 8.93
CA LEU A 98 -7.45 -16.52 7.80
C LEU A 98 -7.43 -18.05 7.84
N LEU A 99 -7.39 -18.64 9.04
CA LEU A 99 -7.46 -20.08 9.27
C LEU A 99 -8.88 -20.65 9.18
N SER A 100 -9.90 -19.79 9.28
CA SER A 100 -11.30 -20.22 9.20
C SER A 100 -11.61 -20.89 7.85
N GLN A 101 -12.29 -22.04 7.92
CA GLN A 101 -12.83 -22.75 6.76
C GLN A 101 -14.25 -22.30 6.40
N ALA A 102 -14.86 -21.40 7.17
CA ALA A 102 -16.21 -20.91 6.91
C ALA A 102 -16.32 -20.35 5.49
N GLY A 103 -17.23 -20.91 4.69
CA GLY A 103 -17.46 -20.52 3.30
C GLY A 103 -16.39 -21.00 2.29
N ARG A 104 -15.45 -21.87 2.68
CA ARG A 104 -14.42 -22.40 1.76
C ARG A 104 -14.76 -23.82 1.29
N THR A 105 -14.65 -24.04 -0.02
CA THR A 105 -14.79 -25.36 -0.65
C THR A 105 -13.50 -26.18 -0.65
N LYS A 106 -12.36 -25.58 -0.28
CA LYS A 106 -11.04 -26.23 -0.25
C LYS A 106 -10.30 -25.91 1.06
N PRO A 107 -9.50 -26.85 1.60
CA PRO A 107 -8.76 -26.63 2.83
C PRO A 107 -7.65 -25.59 2.64
N VAL A 108 -7.37 -24.83 3.71
CA VAL A 108 -6.26 -23.88 3.77
C VAL A 108 -4.95 -24.66 3.86
N LYS A 109 -4.10 -24.56 2.83
CA LYS A 109 -2.79 -25.23 2.77
C LYS A 109 -1.64 -24.28 3.10
N THR A 110 -1.87 -23.35 4.02
CA THR A 110 -0.89 -22.32 4.42
C THR A 110 -0.81 -22.29 5.93
N ARG A 111 0.41 -22.38 6.47
CA ARG A 111 0.69 -22.09 7.87
C ARG A 111 0.77 -20.58 8.04
N ILE A 112 0.04 -20.06 9.01
CA ILE A 112 -0.11 -18.62 9.25
C ILE A 112 0.38 -18.32 10.64
N ALA A 113 1.30 -17.38 10.77
CA ALA A 113 1.69 -16.78 12.04
C ALA A 113 1.39 -15.29 11.98
N VAL A 114 0.79 -14.74 13.05
CA VAL A 114 0.55 -13.30 13.17
C VAL A 114 1.05 -12.87 14.53
N GLU A 115 1.79 -11.78 14.57
CA GLU A 115 2.36 -11.22 15.79
C GLU A 115 2.08 -9.72 15.86
N ARG A 116 1.85 -9.21 17.07
CA ARG A 116 1.73 -7.77 17.31
C ARG A 116 3.10 -7.13 17.12
N LEU A 117 3.15 -5.96 16.48
CA LEU A 117 4.37 -5.16 16.38
C LEU A 117 4.47 -4.17 17.55
N PRO A 118 5.44 -4.34 18.48
CA PRO A 118 5.66 -3.39 19.56
C PRO A 118 6.47 -2.17 19.11
N GLY A 119 6.58 -1.16 19.99
CA GLY A 119 7.53 -0.05 19.85
C GLY A 119 7.18 0.99 18.78
N SER A 120 5.94 0.99 18.26
CA SER A 120 5.39 2.06 17.43
C SER A 120 4.22 2.71 18.18
N PRO A 121 3.99 4.02 18.07
CA PRO A 121 2.77 4.65 18.59
C PRO A 121 1.52 4.19 17.83
N PHE A 122 1.69 3.56 16.66
CA PHE A 122 0.60 3.07 15.82
C PHE A 122 0.36 1.58 16.07
N PRO A 123 -0.91 1.13 16.26
CA PRO A 123 -1.21 -0.29 16.34
C PRO A 123 -0.85 -0.99 15.02
N GLY A 124 -0.28 -2.18 15.14
CA GLY A 124 0.19 -2.92 13.98
C GLY A 124 0.54 -4.38 14.27
N PHE A 125 0.74 -5.13 13.20
CA PHE A 125 1.08 -6.55 13.24
C PHE A 125 2.02 -6.94 12.09
N ALA A 126 2.74 -8.04 12.27
CA ALA A 126 3.38 -8.76 11.19
C ALA A 126 2.68 -10.10 10.96
N ILE A 127 2.67 -10.56 9.71
CA ILE A 127 2.09 -11.81 9.27
C ILE A 127 3.11 -12.59 8.44
N THR A 128 3.19 -13.88 8.70
CA THR A 128 4.00 -14.84 7.96
C THR A 128 3.08 -15.89 7.34
N LEU A 129 3.22 -16.10 6.03
CA LEU A 129 2.48 -17.10 5.27
C LEU A 129 3.46 -18.11 4.68
N VAL A 130 3.38 -19.36 5.15
CA VAL A 130 4.23 -20.46 4.68
C VAL A 130 3.37 -21.52 3.98
N PRO A 131 3.60 -21.83 2.69
CA PRO A 131 2.96 -22.96 2.03
C PRO A 131 3.20 -24.27 2.79
N ALA A 132 2.14 -25.03 3.06
CA ALA A 132 2.23 -26.26 3.85
C ALA A 132 3.01 -27.37 3.14
N ASP A 133 3.08 -27.32 1.81
CA ASP A 133 3.81 -28.27 0.95
C ASP A 133 5.28 -27.86 0.72
N GLY A 134 5.71 -26.69 1.19
CA GLY A 134 7.06 -26.16 1.01
C GLY A 134 7.42 -25.83 -0.44
N GLY A 135 6.48 -25.91 -1.39
CA GLY A 135 6.75 -25.77 -2.82
C GLY A 135 7.00 -24.33 -3.29
N LYS A 136 6.71 -23.34 -2.45
CA LYS A 136 6.96 -21.91 -2.71
C LYS A 136 7.63 -21.26 -1.51
N ARG A 137 8.30 -20.13 -1.75
CA ARG A 137 8.90 -19.31 -0.69
C ARG A 137 7.82 -18.76 0.24
N PRO A 138 8.12 -18.57 1.54
CA PRO A 138 7.25 -17.82 2.44
C PRO A 138 6.99 -16.39 1.93
N ALA A 139 5.84 -15.83 2.30
CA ALA A 139 5.55 -14.42 2.13
C ALA A 139 5.38 -13.75 3.49
N TYR A 140 5.96 -12.56 3.64
CA TYR A 140 5.90 -11.78 4.87
C TYR A 140 5.14 -10.49 4.62
N GLY A 141 4.33 -10.08 5.59
CA GLY A 141 3.62 -8.82 5.57
C GLY A 141 3.72 -8.10 6.91
N ALA A 142 3.64 -6.77 6.90
CA ALA A 142 3.52 -5.96 8.09
C ALA A 142 2.54 -4.80 7.83
N ALA A 143 1.79 -4.44 8.87
CA ALA A 143 0.79 -3.40 8.81
C ALA A 143 0.84 -2.51 10.04
N PHE A 144 0.69 -1.19 9.84
CA PHE A 144 0.39 -0.22 10.88
C PHE A 144 -0.83 0.59 10.46
N GLY A 145 -1.59 1.12 11.42
CA GLY A 145 -2.67 2.05 11.11
C GLY A 145 -2.79 3.22 12.07
N ARG A 146 -3.24 4.35 11.53
CA ARG A 146 -3.51 5.59 12.25
C ARG A 146 -4.91 6.08 11.95
N ARG A 147 -5.70 6.33 13.01
CA ARG A 147 -7.03 6.92 12.87
C ARG A 147 -6.89 8.41 12.57
N GLU A 148 -7.62 8.88 11.57
CA GLU A 148 -7.67 10.28 11.10
C GLU A 148 -9.15 10.69 10.96
N GLY A 149 -9.74 11.18 12.06
CA GLY A 149 -11.19 11.43 12.11
C GLY A 149 -11.98 10.14 11.88
N GLU A 150 -12.83 10.12 10.86
CA GLU A 150 -13.64 8.95 10.48
C GLU A 150 -12.89 7.94 9.59
N ALA A 151 -11.71 8.32 9.07
CA ALA A 151 -10.89 7.47 8.22
C ALA A 151 -9.81 6.75 9.03
N LEU A 152 -9.34 5.63 8.49
CA LEU A 152 -8.16 4.92 8.96
C LEU A 152 -7.11 4.91 7.83
N SER A 153 -5.97 5.55 8.07
CA SER A 153 -4.80 5.44 7.21
C SER A 153 -4.03 4.19 7.60
N VAL A 154 -3.63 3.36 6.62
CA VAL A 154 -2.95 2.09 6.86
C VAL A 154 -1.72 2.00 5.97
N VAL A 155 -0.58 1.69 6.58
CA VAL A 155 0.64 1.29 5.87
C VAL A 155 0.69 -0.22 5.81
N LEU A 156 0.93 -0.77 4.61
CA LEU A 156 1.08 -2.21 4.36
C LEU A 156 2.39 -2.45 3.62
N ALA A 157 3.28 -3.26 4.18
CA ALA A 157 4.49 -3.75 3.51
C ALA A 157 4.40 -5.27 3.29
N ILE A 158 4.87 -5.76 2.15
CA ILE A 158 4.91 -7.18 1.77
C ILE A 158 6.25 -7.48 1.10
N GLY A 159 6.90 -8.59 1.44
CA GLY A 159 8.19 -8.94 0.87
C GLY A 159 8.65 -10.36 1.18
N GLU A 160 9.88 -10.65 0.79
CA GLU A 160 10.51 -11.97 0.91
C GLU A 160 11.35 -12.15 2.19
N ASP A 161 11.57 -11.09 2.96
CA ASP A 161 12.33 -11.11 4.20
C ASP A 161 11.53 -10.47 5.36
N PRO A 162 11.42 -11.15 6.52
CA PRO A 162 10.59 -10.67 7.61
C PRO A 162 11.14 -9.38 8.26
N ASP A 163 12.46 -9.21 8.32
CA ASP A 163 13.06 -8.09 9.02
C ASP A 163 12.97 -6.81 8.18
N ALA A 164 13.25 -6.92 6.87
CA ALA A 164 13.06 -5.86 5.90
C ALA A 164 11.60 -5.37 5.89
N VAL A 165 10.64 -6.31 5.87
CA VAL A 165 9.20 -5.97 5.88
C VAL A 165 8.80 -5.20 7.14
N ARG A 166 9.19 -5.67 8.33
CA ARG A 166 8.87 -4.99 9.60
C ARG A 166 9.51 -3.61 9.68
N LYS A 167 10.78 -3.52 9.29
CA LYS A 167 11.56 -2.28 9.30
C LYS A 167 10.93 -1.24 8.37
N THR A 168 10.67 -1.62 7.11
CA THR A 168 10.09 -0.70 6.14
C THR A 168 8.68 -0.27 6.52
N ALA A 169 7.82 -1.17 7.03
CA ALA A 169 6.49 -0.77 7.49
C ALA A 169 6.57 0.28 8.62
N ARG A 170 7.52 0.14 9.54
CA ARG A 170 7.74 1.10 10.61
C ARG A 170 8.24 2.44 10.09
N GLU A 171 9.33 2.44 9.32
CA GLU A 171 9.93 3.65 8.75
C GLU A 171 8.91 4.43 7.91
N VAL A 172 8.15 3.72 7.06
CA VAL A 172 7.10 4.35 6.25
C VAL A 172 5.98 4.91 7.12
N SER A 173 5.54 4.20 8.17
CA SER A 173 4.51 4.70 9.08
C SER A 173 4.94 5.98 9.80
N GLU A 174 6.19 6.05 10.29
CA GLU A 174 6.73 7.22 10.97
C GLU A 174 6.88 8.41 10.00
N ARG A 175 7.29 8.15 8.76
CA ARG A 175 7.49 9.18 7.73
C ARG A 175 6.19 9.72 7.13
N GLU A 176 5.20 8.86 6.89
CA GLU A 176 3.88 9.28 6.38
C GLU A 176 3.10 10.09 7.41
N TRP A 177 3.27 9.77 8.70
CA TRP A 177 2.41 10.30 9.75
C TRP A 177 3.07 11.33 10.65
N GLY A 178 4.39 11.50 10.58
CA GLY A 178 5.14 12.46 11.38
C GLY A 178 5.15 12.03 12.84
N SER A 179 6.19 11.27 13.22
CA SER A 179 6.52 10.94 14.61
C SER A 179 7.77 11.68 15.03
#